data_AF-A0A9Q1L046-F1
#
_entry.id   AF-A0A9Q1L046-F1
#
_cell.length_a   1.000
_cell.length_b   1.000
_cell.length_c   1.000
_cell.angle_alpha   90.00
_cell.angle_beta   90.00
_cell.angle_gamma   90.00
#
_symmetry.space_group_name_H-M   'P 1'
#
loop_
_entity.id
_entity.type
_entity.pdbx_description
1 polymer ?
#
loop_
_entity_poly.entity_id
_entity_poly.type
_entity_poly.pdbx_seq_one_letter_code
_entity_poly.pdbx_strand_id
1 'polypeptide(L)'
;MATSFRANLDAQYRAIFTTAKQQLAGASCCEHSKACSKPTSSFQSKKLPSLSVARKDVELKRVRTKRQVISMSSGGNESGGLTYKDAGVDIDAGSELVRRIAKMAPGIGGFGGLYPLGDSYLVAGTDGVGTKLKLAFETGIHETIGIDLVAMSVNDIVTSGAKPLFFLDYFATSCLDVDLAERVIKGIVDGCQQSDCALLGGETAEMPGFYADGEYDLSGFAVGIVKKDSVIDGKNIEAGDVLIGLPSSGVHSNGFSLVRRVLAQSGHSLEDKLPGGGVTLGEALMAPTVIYVKQVLDLVSEGGVKGIAHITGGGFTDNIPRVFPEGLGAVINTNSWTVPPVFRWIQEVGRIDDGEMRRTFNMGIGMVLVVTPEAALTILGDANGTTPAYRIGEVVRGKGISYQWETA
;
A
#
# COMPACT_ATOMS: atom_id res chain seq x y z
N MET A 1 -9.76 23.83 25.17
CA MET A 1 -9.10 23.04 24.09
C MET A 1 -10.09 22.17 23.30
N ALA A 2 -11.10 21.52 23.91
CA ALA A 2 -12.05 20.67 23.16
C ALA A 2 -13.00 21.44 22.20
N THR A 3 -13.34 22.70 22.49
CA THR A 3 -14.24 23.53 21.68
C THR A 3 -13.57 24.14 20.45
N SER A 4 -12.26 24.38 20.46
CA SER A 4 -11.54 24.89 19.27
C SER A 4 -11.21 23.78 18.27
N PHE A 5 -11.10 22.53 18.72
CA PHE A 5 -10.83 21.38 17.85
C PHE A 5 -12.05 21.02 16.99
N ARG A 6 -13.26 21.00 17.60
CA ARG A 6 -14.52 20.71 16.89
C ARG A 6 -14.87 21.78 15.86
N ALA A 7 -14.58 23.05 16.17
CA ALA A 7 -14.76 24.16 15.23
C ALA A 7 -13.78 24.10 14.05
N ASN A 8 -12.58 23.54 14.25
CA ASN A 8 -11.58 23.38 13.20
C ASN A 8 -11.92 22.22 12.25
N LEU A 9 -12.46 21.12 12.78
CA LEU A 9 -13.02 20.02 11.98
C LEU A 9 -14.19 20.49 11.12
N ASP A 10 -15.17 21.19 11.70
CA ASP A 10 -16.32 21.71 10.94
C ASP A 10 -15.90 22.73 9.85
N ALA A 11 -14.82 23.48 10.08
CA ALA A 11 -14.25 24.40 9.10
C ALA A 11 -13.48 23.65 7.99
N GLN A 12 -12.73 22.59 8.33
CA GLN A 12 -12.05 21.72 7.37
C GLN A 12 -13.06 20.98 6.47
N TYR A 13 -14.10 20.38 7.05
CA TYR A 13 -15.18 19.76 6.27
C TYR A 13 -15.83 20.78 5.32
N ARG A 14 -16.15 22.00 5.77
CA ARG A 14 -16.74 23.04 4.91
C ARG A 14 -15.81 23.51 3.80
N ALA A 15 -14.51 23.63 4.06
CA ALA A 15 -13.53 24.01 3.04
C ALA A 15 -13.42 22.94 1.94
N ILE A 16 -13.35 21.66 2.33
CA ILE A 16 -13.34 20.51 1.40
C ILE A 16 -14.62 20.50 0.54
N PHE A 17 -15.80 20.67 1.15
CA PHE A 17 -17.07 20.75 0.41
C PHE A 17 -17.16 21.96 -0.54
N THR A 18 -16.49 23.06 -0.23
CA THR A 18 -16.50 24.27 -1.08
C THR A 18 -15.61 24.08 -2.30
N THR A 19 -14.44 23.44 -2.14
CA THR A 19 -13.55 23.07 -3.25
C THR A 19 -14.22 22.02 -4.16
N ALA A 20 -14.84 20.98 -3.57
CA ALA A 20 -15.58 19.96 -4.31
C ALA A 20 -16.75 20.56 -5.12
N LYS A 21 -17.46 21.55 -4.58
CA LYS A 21 -18.54 22.27 -5.31
C LYS A 21 -18.02 23.10 -6.50
N GLN A 22 -16.81 23.66 -6.42
CA GLN A 22 -16.23 24.41 -7.53
C GLN A 22 -15.68 23.48 -8.63
N GLN A 23 -15.18 22.29 -8.27
CA GLN A 23 -14.63 21.30 -9.21
C GLN A 23 -15.73 20.50 -9.93
N LEU A 24 -16.78 20.07 -9.22
CA LEU A 24 -17.93 19.35 -9.82
C LEU A 24 -18.77 20.22 -10.77
N ALA A 25 -18.64 21.55 -10.71
CA ALA A 25 -19.26 22.45 -11.69
C ALA A 25 -18.65 22.33 -13.10
N GLY A 26 -17.48 21.70 -13.24
CA GLY A 26 -16.84 21.39 -14.53
C GLY A 26 -17.13 19.98 -15.07
N ALA A 27 -17.66 19.09 -14.24
CA ALA A 27 -18.02 17.72 -14.61
C ALA A 27 -19.53 17.64 -14.89
N SER A 28 -19.92 17.87 -16.14
CA SER A 28 -21.27 17.61 -16.62
C SER A 28 -21.54 16.10 -16.59
N CYS A 29 -22.19 15.62 -15.54
CA CYS A 29 -22.60 14.22 -15.42
C CYS A 29 -23.82 13.91 -16.31
N CYS A 30 -23.70 12.81 -17.06
CA CYS A 30 -24.75 11.89 -17.53
C CYS A 30 -26.18 12.42 -17.81
N GLU A 31 -26.42 12.98 -19.00
CA GLU A 31 -27.77 13.09 -19.58
C GLU A 31 -28.16 11.93 -20.53
N HIS A 32 -27.35 10.87 -20.67
CA HIS A 32 -27.63 9.78 -21.61
C HIS A 32 -27.74 8.40 -20.97
N SER A 33 -28.71 8.20 -20.07
CA SER A 33 -29.33 6.87 -19.86
C SER A 33 -30.69 6.95 -19.15
N LYS A 34 -31.73 7.35 -19.87
CA LYS A 34 -33.11 6.94 -19.51
C LYS A 34 -33.26 5.43 -19.76
N ALA A 35 -32.77 4.61 -18.84
CA ALA A 35 -33.07 3.18 -18.77
C ALA A 35 -32.75 2.61 -17.39
N CYS A 36 -33.33 3.19 -16.34
CA CYS A 36 -33.41 2.52 -15.04
C CYS A 36 -34.88 2.42 -14.62
N SER A 37 -35.62 1.58 -15.33
CA SER A 37 -36.95 1.11 -14.92
C SER A 37 -36.90 -0.41 -14.81
N LYS A 38 -37.15 -0.91 -13.59
CA LYS A 38 -37.24 -2.34 -13.23
C LYS A 38 -38.08 -3.13 -14.24
N PRO A 39 -37.68 -4.36 -14.65
CA PRO A 39 -38.58 -5.22 -15.40
C PRO A 39 -39.36 -6.14 -14.47
N THR A 40 -40.67 -5.91 -14.37
CA THR A 40 -41.66 -6.92 -13.99
C THR A 40 -42.12 -7.70 -15.22
N SER A 41 -42.03 -9.03 -15.10
CA SER A 41 -42.84 -10.11 -15.69
C SER A 41 -42.96 -10.34 -17.22
N SER A 42 -42.99 -11.64 -17.50
CA SER A 42 -43.65 -12.36 -18.60
C SER A 42 -42.91 -12.56 -19.93
N PHE A 43 -42.32 -13.76 -20.04
CA PHE A 43 -41.93 -14.42 -21.27
C PHE A 43 -43.18 -14.75 -22.12
N GLN A 44 -43.24 -14.25 -23.36
CA GLN A 44 -43.99 -14.88 -24.43
C GLN A 44 -43.20 -14.83 -25.74
N SER A 45 -42.99 -16.01 -26.32
CA SER A 45 -42.34 -16.23 -27.59
C SER A 45 -43.21 -15.75 -28.77
N LYS A 46 -42.63 -15.02 -29.72
CA LYS A 46 -43.16 -14.92 -31.09
C LYS A 46 -42.03 -14.95 -32.12
N LYS A 47 -42.18 -15.88 -33.06
CA LYS A 47 -41.39 -16.09 -34.28
C LYS A 47 -41.44 -14.85 -35.18
N LEU A 48 -40.33 -14.55 -35.87
CA LEU A 48 -40.29 -13.69 -37.05
C LEU A 48 -39.75 -14.48 -38.26
N PRO A 49 -40.18 -14.14 -39.49
CA PRO A 49 -39.95 -14.97 -40.67
C PRO A 49 -38.67 -14.60 -41.44
N SER A 50 -38.20 -15.57 -42.21
CA SER A 50 -37.06 -15.53 -43.11
C SER A 50 -37.27 -14.56 -44.28
N LEU A 51 -36.28 -13.70 -44.54
CA LEU A 51 -36.13 -12.95 -45.78
C LEU A 51 -34.76 -13.23 -46.40
N SER A 52 -34.79 -13.81 -47.59
CA SER A 52 -33.68 -14.06 -48.49
C SER A 52 -33.30 -12.79 -49.24
N VAL A 53 -32.01 -12.42 -49.26
CA VAL A 53 -31.46 -11.49 -50.26
C VAL A 53 -30.11 -12.01 -50.77
N ALA A 54 -29.95 -11.84 -52.08
CA ALA A 54 -28.99 -12.44 -52.98
C ALA A 54 -27.52 -12.09 -52.71
N ARG A 55 -26.67 -13.05 -53.10
CA ARG A 55 -25.21 -12.95 -53.16
C ARG A 55 -24.76 -11.93 -54.21
N LYS A 56 -23.78 -11.10 -53.85
CA LYS A 56 -22.82 -10.53 -54.79
C LYS A 56 -21.43 -10.84 -54.29
N ASP A 57 -20.65 -11.48 -55.16
CA ASP A 57 -19.29 -11.91 -54.96
C ASP A 57 -18.36 -10.71 -54.78
N VAL A 58 -17.61 -10.71 -53.67
CA VAL A 58 -16.41 -9.90 -53.49
C VAL A 58 -15.27 -10.85 -53.17
N GLU A 59 -14.29 -10.84 -54.07
CA GLU A 59 -13.09 -11.68 -54.06
C GLU A 59 -12.15 -11.25 -52.92
N LEU A 60 -12.16 -12.01 -51.82
CA LEU A 60 -11.23 -11.84 -50.70
C LEU A 60 -9.97 -12.67 -50.92
N LYS A 61 -8.82 -11.98 -51.03
CA LYS A 61 -7.48 -12.58 -50.96
C LYS A 61 -7.36 -13.43 -49.68
N ARG A 62 -7.14 -14.74 -49.86
CA ARG A 62 -6.81 -15.69 -48.78
C ARG A 62 -5.51 -15.28 -48.08
N VAL A 63 -5.61 -14.66 -46.91
CA VAL A 63 -4.54 -14.73 -45.91
C VAL A 63 -4.78 -15.98 -45.08
N ARG A 64 -3.86 -16.94 -45.16
CA ARG A 64 -3.85 -18.14 -44.29
C ARG A 64 -3.50 -17.69 -42.87
N THR A 65 -4.50 -17.44 -42.02
CA THR A 65 -4.30 -17.43 -40.58
C THR A 65 -4.18 -18.88 -40.11
N LYS A 66 -2.96 -19.30 -39.77
CA LYS A 66 -2.73 -20.52 -38.99
C LYS A 66 -3.46 -20.35 -37.66
N ARG A 67 -4.59 -21.04 -37.48
CA ARG A 67 -5.12 -21.35 -36.14
C ARG A 67 -4.12 -22.30 -35.48
N GLN A 68 -3.25 -21.75 -34.64
CA GLN A 68 -2.58 -22.57 -33.63
C GLN A 68 -3.61 -22.90 -32.56
N VAL A 69 -4.14 -24.11 -32.63
CA VAL A 69 -4.77 -24.77 -31.49
C VAL A 69 -3.63 -25.03 -30.52
N ILE A 70 -3.58 -24.29 -29.41
CA ILE A 70 -2.67 -24.60 -28.30
C ILE A 70 -3.27 -25.84 -27.63
N SER A 71 -2.76 -27.00 -28.02
CA SER A 71 -2.94 -28.24 -27.29
C SER A 71 -2.15 -28.11 -25.99
N MET A 72 -2.85 -28.23 -24.86
CA MET A 72 -2.21 -28.42 -23.56
C MET A 72 -1.58 -29.81 -23.56
N SER A 73 -0.27 -29.87 -23.80
CA SER A 73 0.53 -31.04 -23.48
C SER A 73 0.93 -30.96 -22.01
N SER A 74 0.26 -31.77 -21.19
CA SER A 74 0.71 -32.17 -19.88
C SER A 74 2.08 -32.83 -19.97
N GLY A 75 3.08 -32.26 -19.29
CA GLY A 75 4.41 -32.87 -19.13
C GLY A 75 5.51 -31.86 -18.87
N GLY A 76 5.68 -31.44 -17.61
CA GLY A 76 6.82 -30.66 -17.16
C GLY A 76 6.71 -30.37 -15.67
N ASN A 77 7.67 -30.84 -14.89
CA ASN A 77 7.74 -30.78 -13.43
C ASN A 77 7.82 -29.32 -12.94
N GLU A 78 6.72 -28.71 -12.47
CA GLU A 78 6.74 -27.37 -11.84
C GLU A 78 6.70 -27.51 -10.31
N SER A 79 7.88 -27.72 -9.74
CA SER A 79 8.15 -27.52 -8.32
C SER A 79 8.54 -26.04 -8.09
N GLY A 80 7.61 -25.12 -8.30
CA GLY A 80 7.82 -23.69 -8.03
C GLY A 80 6.56 -23.07 -7.44
N GLY A 81 6.70 -22.43 -6.28
CA GLY A 81 5.62 -21.67 -5.64
C GLY A 81 5.18 -20.46 -6.46
N LEU A 82 4.04 -19.86 -6.12
CA LEU A 82 3.64 -18.57 -6.70
C LEU A 82 4.63 -17.47 -6.32
N THR A 83 5.02 -16.64 -7.29
CA THR A 83 5.78 -15.40 -7.04
C THR A 83 4.94 -14.15 -7.29
N TYR A 84 5.36 -13.00 -6.77
CA TYR A 84 4.71 -11.71 -7.00
C TYR A 84 4.82 -11.29 -8.48
N LYS A 85 5.88 -11.73 -9.15
CA LYS A 85 6.05 -11.59 -10.59
C LYS A 85 5.01 -12.39 -11.38
N ASP A 86 4.67 -13.61 -10.94
CA ASP A 86 3.57 -14.39 -11.54
C ASP A 86 2.20 -13.74 -11.32
N ALA A 87 2.08 -12.91 -10.28
CA ALA A 87 0.91 -12.07 -10.04
C ALA A 87 0.91 -10.76 -10.86
N GLY A 88 1.92 -10.53 -11.70
CA GLY A 88 2.00 -9.41 -12.64
C GLY A 88 2.77 -8.19 -12.13
N VAL A 89 3.50 -8.29 -11.02
CA VAL A 89 4.27 -7.18 -10.45
C VAL A 89 5.76 -7.49 -10.45
N ASP A 90 6.55 -6.66 -11.13
CA ASP A 90 8.00 -6.81 -11.25
C ASP A 90 8.74 -5.74 -10.43
N ILE A 91 9.17 -6.11 -9.22
CA ILE A 91 9.91 -5.22 -8.30
C ILE A 91 11.27 -4.80 -8.89
N ASP A 92 11.91 -5.67 -9.69
CA ASP A 92 13.22 -5.40 -10.28
C ASP A 92 13.11 -4.35 -11.39
N ALA A 93 12.03 -4.43 -12.20
CA ALA A 93 11.72 -3.41 -13.19
C ALA A 93 11.47 -2.02 -12.54
N GLY A 94 10.76 -2.00 -11.41
CA GLY A 94 10.56 -0.77 -10.63
C GLY A 94 11.89 -0.20 -10.10
N SER A 95 12.72 -1.05 -9.50
CA SER A 95 14.05 -0.66 -9.01
C SER A 95 14.96 -0.14 -10.11
N GLU A 96 14.89 -0.74 -11.30
CA GLU A 96 15.63 -0.27 -12.48
C GLU A 96 15.19 1.12 -12.93
N LEU A 97 13.88 1.40 -12.94
CA LEU A 97 13.35 2.70 -13.28
C LEU A 97 13.84 3.77 -12.29
N VAL A 98 13.77 3.48 -10.98
CA VAL A 98 14.29 4.37 -9.93
C VAL A 98 15.77 4.69 -10.16
N ARG A 99 16.59 3.66 -10.46
CA ARG A 99 18.02 3.85 -10.78
C ARG A 99 18.25 4.75 -11.99
N ARG A 100 17.39 4.67 -13.01
CA ARG A 100 17.47 5.55 -14.19
C ARG A 100 17.04 6.98 -13.88
N ILE A 101 15.98 7.15 -13.11
CA ILE A 101 15.49 8.47 -12.68
C ILE A 101 16.52 9.18 -11.82
N ALA A 102 17.16 8.48 -10.88
CA ALA A 102 18.20 9.05 -10.02
C ALA A 102 19.40 9.64 -10.81
N LYS A 103 19.67 9.13 -12.02
CA LYS A 103 20.69 9.69 -12.93
C LYS A 103 20.24 10.97 -13.63
N MET A 104 18.93 11.11 -13.89
CA MET A 104 18.34 12.27 -14.58
C MET A 104 18.01 13.41 -13.60
N ALA A 105 17.61 13.06 -12.38
CA ALA A 105 17.24 13.97 -11.32
C ALA A 105 17.99 13.58 -10.03
N PRO A 106 19.24 14.05 -9.88
CA PRO A 106 20.02 13.85 -8.65
C PRO A 106 19.24 14.43 -7.45
N GLY A 107 18.94 13.60 -6.47
CA GLY A 107 18.07 13.94 -5.33
C GLY A 107 16.71 13.24 -5.32
N ILE A 108 16.35 12.54 -6.42
CA ILE A 108 15.25 11.56 -6.41
C ILE A 108 15.82 10.18 -6.08
N GLY A 109 15.51 9.71 -4.87
CA GLY A 109 15.92 8.41 -4.35
C GLY A 109 15.58 8.32 -2.86
N GLY A 110 14.77 7.33 -2.49
CA GLY A 110 14.06 7.31 -1.20
C GLY A 110 12.62 7.84 -1.34
N PHE A 111 11.71 7.38 -0.49
CA PHE A 111 10.28 7.66 -0.63
C PHE A 111 9.86 9.10 -0.23
N GLY A 112 10.80 9.91 0.28
CA GLY A 112 10.58 11.31 0.64
C GLY A 112 11.60 12.25 -0.02
N GLY A 113 11.12 13.23 -0.79
CA GLY A 113 11.96 14.27 -1.39
C GLY A 113 12.23 15.42 -0.42
N LEU A 114 13.49 15.79 -0.21
CA LEU A 114 13.89 16.90 0.65
C LEU A 114 13.98 18.22 -0.15
N TYR A 115 13.26 19.24 0.30
CA TYR A 115 13.30 20.59 -0.28
C TYR A 115 13.72 21.62 0.78
N PRO A 116 14.78 22.42 0.57
CA PRO A 116 15.27 23.35 1.58
C PRO A 116 14.29 24.50 1.86
N LEU A 117 13.99 24.74 3.13
CA LEU A 117 13.16 25.84 3.61
C LEU A 117 13.77 26.43 4.90
N GLY A 118 14.53 27.52 4.77
CA GLY A 118 15.21 28.14 5.92
C GLY A 118 16.23 27.20 6.59
N ASP A 119 16.06 26.97 7.89
CA ASP A 119 16.85 26.05 8.73
C ASP A 119 16.33 24.59 8.68
N SER A 120 15.29 24.35 7.87
CA SER A 120 14.57 23.08 7.78
C SER A 120 14.55 22.56 6.34
N TYR A 121 14.08 21.32 6.17
CA TYR A 121 13.65 20.75 4.91
C TYR A 121 12.14 20.49 4.97
N LEU A 122 11.43 20.82 3.89
CA LEU A 122 10.15 20.18 3.60
C LEU A 122 10.43 18.78 3.05
N VAL A 123 9.63 17.82 3.48
CA VAL A 123 9.74 16.43 3.02
C VAL A 123 8.41 16.07 2.37
N ALA A 124 8.43 15.77 1.08
CA ALA A 124 7.23 15.40 0.33
C ALA A 124 7.27 13.94 -0.09
N GLY A 125 6.13 13.25 0.08
CA GLY A 125 5.92 11.88 -0.38
C GLY A 125 4.62 11.78 -1.14
N THR A 126 4.57 10.88 -2.12
CA THR A 126 3.34 10.58 -2.86
C THR A 126 3.19 9.08 -3.01
N ASP A 127 1.97 8.59 -2.80
CA ASP A 127 1.71 7.16 -2.90
C ASP A 127 0.26 6.85 -3.24
N GLY A 128 0.00 5.62 -3.68
CA GLY A 128 -1.34 5.09 -3.90
C GLY A 128 -1.64 3.93 -2.95
N VAL A 129 -2.90 3.50 -2.91
CA VAL A 129 -3.28 2.27 -2.18
C VAL A 129 -2.87 1.01 -2.95
N GLY A 130 -2.93 1.07 -4.28
CA GLY A 130 -2.62 -0.05 -5.16
C GLY A 130 -3.70 -1.13 -5.17
N THR A 131 -3.29 -2.38 -5.47
CA THR A 131 -4.25 -3.47 -5.78
C THR A 131 -5.11 -3.95 -4.61
N LYS A 132 -4.92 -3.43 -3.39
CA LYS A 132 -5.85 -3.60 -2.26
C LYS A 132 -7.24 -3.03 -2.57
N LEU A 133 -7.31 -2.01 -3.42
CA LEU A 133 -8.58 -1.44 -3.91
C LEU A 133 -9.51 -2.49 -4.52
N LYS A 134 -8.97 -3.51 -5.21
CA LYS A 134 -9.80 -4.58 -5.76
C LYS A 134 -10.53 -5.37 -4.66
N LEU A 135 -9.87 -5.63 -3.52
CA LEU A 135 -10.55 -6.26 -2.38
C LEU A 135 -11.55 -5.30 -1.72
N ALA A 136 -11.27 -4.00 -1.68
CA ALA A 136 -12.23 -3.01 -1.20
C ALA A 136 -13.53 -3.06 -2.01
N PHE A 137 -13.44 -3.17 -3.35
CA PHE A 137 -14.61 -3.31 -4.22
C PHE A 137 -15.34 -4.63 -4.00
N GLU A 138 -14.61 -5.74 -3.87
CA GLU A 138 -15.17 -7.08 -3.67
C GLU A 138 -15.87 -7.22 -2.31
N THR A 139 -15.34 -6.58 -1.26
CA THR A 139 -15.88 -6.65 0.12
C THR A 139 -16.87 -5.54 0.47
N GLY A 140 -16.87 -4.44 -0.27
CA GLY A 140 -17.62 -3.22 0.07
C GLY A 140 -17.06 -2.43 1.25
N ILE A 141 -15.83 -2.76 1.71
CA ILE A 141 -15.13 -2.07 2.80
C ILE A 141 -14.33 -0.92 2.21
N HIS A 142 -14.86 0.30 2.31
CA HIS A 142 -14.24 1.52 1.75
C HIS A 142 -13.80 2.50 2.84
N GLU A 143 -14.36 2.38 4.05
CA GLU A 143 -14.21 3.30 5.17
C GLU A 143 -12.78 3.36 5.71
N THR A 144 -12.01 2.28 5.56
CA THR A 144 -10.64 2.17 6.05
C THR A 144 -9.58 2.39 4.96
N ILE A 145 -9.98 2.40 3.68
CA ILE A 145 -9.02 2.47 2.56
C ILE A 145 -8.33 3.84 2.48
N GLY A 146 -9.01 4.89 2.95
CA GLY A 146 -8.41 6.21 3.08
C GLY A 146 -7.31 6.27 4.15
N ILE A 147 -7.39 5.42 5.18
CA ILE A 147 -6.31 5.28 6.17
C ILE A 147 -5.10 4.65 5.52
N ASP A 148 -5.28 3.60 4.71
CA ASP A 148 -4.20 3.00 3.92
C ASP A 148 -3.50 4.04 3.03
N LEU A 149 -4.28 4.87 2.32
CA LEU A 149 -3.75 5.93 1.47
C LEU A 149 -2.84 6.90 2.24
N VAL A 150 -3.33 7.40 3.38
CA VAL A 150 -2.55 8.34 4.21
C VAL A 150 -1.31 7.65 4.79
N ALA A 151 -1.48 6.44 5.33
CA ALA A 151 -0.42 5.69 5.98
C ALA A 151 0.78 5.46 5.07
N MET A 152 0.56 5.11 3.80
CA MET A 152 1.63 4.89 2.83
C MET A 152 2.54 6.13 2.72
N SER A 153 1.97 7.31 2.46
CA SER A 153 2.81 8.52 2.28
C SER A 153 3.38 9.06 3.60
N VAL A 154 2.62 9.05 4.71
CA VAL A 154 3.09 9.64 5.98
C VAL A 154 4.15 8.79 6.67
N ASN A 155 4.06 7.45 6.56
CA ASN A 155 5.08 6.54 7.08
C ASN A 155 6.39 6.65 6.30
N ASP A 156 6.33 6.99 5.01
CA ASP A 156 7.52 7.22 4.20
C ASP A 156 8.24 8.52 4.58
N ILE A 157 7.51 9.63 4.75
CA ILE A 157 8.17 10.89 5.12
C ILE A 157 8.73 10.86 6.55
N VAL A 158 8.09 10.14 7.49
CA VAL A 158 8.59 10.04 8.87
C VAL A 158 9.91 9.27 8.97
N THR A 159 10.28 8.49 7.94
CA THR A 159 11.59 7.80 7.91
C THR A 159 12.78 8.76 7.95
N SER A 160 12.57 10.01 7.53
CA SER A 160 13.58 11.08 7.61
C SER A 160 13.57 11.85 8.94
N GLY A 161 12.69 11.48 9.87
CA GLY A 161 12.40 12.24 11.09
C GLY A 161 11.42 13.40 10.88
N ALA A 162 10.78 13.50 9.71
CA ALA A 162 9.88 14.60 9.41
C ALA A 162 8.53 14.47 10.12
N LYS A 163 8.07 15.59 10.70
CA LYS A 163 6.70 15.73 11.19
C LYS A 163 5.76 16.05 10.02
N PRO A 164 4.74 15.23 9.74
CA PRO A 164 3.71 15.57 8.76
C PRO A 164 3.01 16.89 9.10
N LEU A 165 2.80 17.74 8.10
CA LEU A 165 2.10 19.03 8.23
C LEU A 165 0.71 18.94 7.61
N PHE A 166 0.64 18.51 6.36
CA PHE A 166 -0.61 18.40 5.63
C PHE A 166 -0.59 17.27 4.60
N PHE A 167 -1.79 16.89 4.17
CA PHE A 167 -2.07 15.87 3.17
C PHE A 167 -2.97 16.44 2.07
N LEU A 168 -2.80 15.97 0.84
CA LEU A 168 -3.75 16.14 -0.25
C LEU A 168 -4.10 14.80 -0.89
N ASP A 169 -5.29 14.70 -1.44
CA ASP A 169 -5.75 13.50 -2.15
C ASP A 169 -6.22 13.79 -3.59
N TYR A 170 -6.16 12.77 -4.43
CA TYR A 170 -6.73 12.74 -5.77
C TYR A 170 -7.57 11.46 -5.90
N PHE A 171 -8.87 11.62 -6.12
CA PHE A 171 -9.85 10.56 -6.29
C PHE A 171 -10.27 10.49 -7.75
N ALA A 172 -10.12 9.34 -8.40
CA ALA A 172 -10.52 9.14 -9.78
C ALA A 172 -11.50 7.96 -9.90
N THR A 173 -12.58 8.10 -10.67
CA THR A 173 -13.55 7.02 -10.88
C THR A 173 -14.23 7.11 -12.25
N SER A 174 -14.97 6.07 -12.66
CA SER A 174 -15.79 6.09 -13.88
C SER A 174 -16.97 7.06 -13.72
N CYS A 175 -17.70 6.91 -12.62
CA CYS A 175 -18.89 7.68 -12.26
C CYS A 175 -18.90 7.86 -10.74
N LEU A 176 -19.12 9.09 -10.27
CA LEU A 176 -19.06 9.41 -8.86
C LEU A 176 -20.29 8.89 -8.11
N ASP A 177 -20.06 7.91 -7.24
CA ASP A 177 -20.97 7.56 -6.15
C ASP A 177 -20.59 8.39 -4.92
N VAL A 178 -21.45 9.34 -4.56
CA VAL A 178 -21.20 10.30 -3.48
C VAL A 178 -21.12 9.62 -2.12
N ASP A 179 -21.98 8.62 -1.86
CA ASP A 179 -22.00 7.92 -0.57
C ASP A 179 -20.74 7.06 -0.41
N LEU A 180 -20.29 6.43 -1.49
CA LEU A 180 -19.02 5.71 -1.50
C LEU A 180 -17.85 6.67 -1.29
N ALA A 181 -17.79 7.77 -2.03
CA ALA A 181 -16.70 8.74 -1.93
C ALA A 181 -16.61 9.33 -0.52
N GLU A 182 -17.75 9.68 0.11
CA GLU A 182 -17.79 10.17 1.49
C GLU A 182 -17.15 9.16 2.47
N ARG A 183 -17.43 7.86 2.31
CA ARG A 183 -16.83 6.81 3.14
C ARG A 183 -15.32 6.72 2.97
N VAL A 184 -14.81 6.86 1.74
CA VAL A 184 -13.37 6.89 1.47
C VAL A 184 -12.71 8.12 2.08
N ILE A 185 -13.28 9.32 1.85
CA ILE A 185 -12.76 10.58 2.38
C ILE A 185 -12.75 10.57 3.91
N LYS A 186 -13.76 9.98 4.56
CA LYS A 186 -13.78 9.79 6.02
C LYS A 186 -12.54 9.01 6.49
N GLY A 187 -12.17 7.94 5.80
CA GLY A 187 -10.93 7.20 6.09
C GLY A 187 -9.68 8.06 5.93
N ILE A 188 -9.63 8.96 4.93
CA ILE A 188 -8.51 9.89 4.73
C ILE A 188 -8.43 10.87 5.90
N VAL A 189 -9.57 11.42 6.33
CA VAL A 189 -9.64 12.32 7.48
C VAL A 189 -9.18 11.61 8.76
N ASP A 190 -9.64 10.39 8.99
CA ASP A 190 -9.24 9.56 10.14
C ASP A 190 -7.73 9.25 10.11
N GLY A 191 -7.17 8.99 8.92
CA GLY A 191 -5.73 8.82 8.72
C GLY A 191 -4.95 10.10 9.06
N CYS A 192 -5.37 11.26 8.53
CA CYS A 192 -4.73 12.55 8.81
C CYS A 192 -4.73 12.87 10.32
N GLN A 193 -5.84 12.58 11.02
CA GLN A 193 -5.94 12.76 12.46
C GLN A 193 -4.99 11.85 13.24
N GLN A 194 -4.80 10.60 12.81
CA GLN A 194 -3.82 9.69 13.40
C GLN A 194 -2.38 10.22 13.20
N SER A 195 -2.09 10.80 12.05
CA SER A 195 -0.79 11.38 11.68
C SER A 195 -0.50 12.77 12.25
N ASP A 196 -1.45 13.42 12.93
CA ASP A 196 -1.34 14.83 13.36
C ASP A 196 -1.07 15.80 12.19
N CYS A 197 -1.66 15.55 11.02
CA CYS A 197 -1.61 16.44 9.87
C CYS A 197 -3.00 16.93 9.45
N ALA A 198 -3.05 18.05 8.72
CA ALA A 198 -4.29 18.57 8.16
C ALA A 198 -4.57 17.98 6.77
N LEU A 199 -5.81 17.58 6.50
CA LEU A 199 -6.25 17.41 5.11
C LEU A 199 -6.45 18.81 4.50
N LEU A 200 -5.53 19.22 3.63
CA LEU A 200 -5.48 20.59 3.11
C LEU A 200 -6.42 20.79 1.92
N GLY A 201 -6.64 19.74 1.13
CA GLY A 201 -7.54 19.75 -0.01
C GLY A 201 -7.37 18.50 -0.84
N GLY A 202 -8.17 18.38 -1.89
CA GLY A 202 -8.09 17.27 -2.83
C GLY A 202 -8.78 17.60 -4.15
N GLU A 203 -8.81 16.61 -5.03
CA GLU A 203 -9.45 16.68 -6.34
C GLU A 203 -10.25 15.41 -6.62
N THR A 204 -11.38 15.54 -7.32
CA THR A 204 -12.24 14.41 -7.68
C THR A 204 -12.52 14.44 -9.18
N ALA A 205 -12.13 13.39 -9.89
CA ALA A 205 -12.23 13.28 -11.33
C ALA A 205 -13.13 12.11 -11.77
N GLU A 206 -14.17 12.43 -12.55
CA GLU A 206 -14.99 11.44 -13.26
C GLU A 206 -14.43 11.22 -14.67
N MET A 207 -14.04 9.99 -14.98
CA MET A 207 -13.41 9.59 -16.24
C MET A 207 -14.08 8.32 -16.80
N PRO A 208 -15.33 8.42 -17.30
CA PRO A 208 -16.05 7.28 -17.85
C PRO A 208 -15.31 6.71 -19.07
N GLY A 209 -15.23 5.37 -19.11
CA GLY A 209 -14.49 4.66 -20.16
C GLY A 209 -12.98 4.54 -19.92
N PHE A 210 -12.44 5.21 -18.90
CA PHE A 210 -11.08 4.95 -18.41
C PHE A 210 -11.09 3.95 -17.25
N TYR A 211 -11.90 4.22 -16.23
CA TYR A 211 -12.14 3.30 -15.12
C TYR A 211 -13.35 2.40 -15.39
N ALA A 212 -13.33 1.19 -14.82
CA ALA A 212 -14.50 0.33 -14.82
C ALA A 212 -15.58 0.87 -13.87
N ASP A 213 -16.83 0.54 -14.14
CA ASP A 213 -17.95 0.99 -13.31
C ASP A 213 -17.84 0.43 -11.89
N GLY A 214 -18.04 1.30 -10.90
CA GLY A 214 -17.89 0.98 -9.47
C GLY A 214 -16.44 0.93 -8.98
N GLU A 215 -15.44 1.13 -9.86
CA GLU A 215 -14.03 1.19 -9.47
C GLU A 215 -13.54 2.64 -9.36
N TYR A 216 -12.60 2.85 -8.44
CA TYR A 216 -11.92 4.12 -8.27
C TYR A 216 -10.43 3.91 -7.99
N ASP A 217 -9.64 4.95 -8.18
CA ASP A 217 -8.22 5.00 -7.84
C ASP A 217 -7.94 6.20 -6.94
N LEU A 218 -6.93 6.05 -6.09
CA LEU A 218 -6.56 7.03 -5.08
C LEU A 218 -5.07 7.32 -5.16
N SER A 219 -4.74 8.60 -5.17
CA SER A 219 -3.37 9.08 -4.97
C SER A 219 -3.32 10.07 -3.81
N GLY A 220 -2.29 9.94 -2.99
CA GLY A 220 -2.07 10.72 -1.79
C GLY A 220 -0.77 11.50 -1.87
N PHE A 221 -0.74 12.66 -1.21
CA PHE A 221 0.40 13.55 -1.19
C PHE A 221 0.60 14.08 0.23
N ALA A 222 1.66 13.64 0.90
CA ALA A 222 2.00 14.12 2.23
C ALA A 222 3.16 15.12 2.16
N VAL A 223 3.06 16.21 2.91
CA VAL A 223 4.17 17.15 3.14
C VAL A 223 4.43 17.26 4.63
N GLY A 224 5.68 17.04 5.03
CA GLY A 224 6.19 17.21 6.38
C GLY A 224 7.35 18.19 6.44
N ILE A 225 7.87 18.40 7.65
CA ILE A 225 9.01 19.26 7.92
C ILE A 225 9.98 18.61 8.91
N VAL A 226 11.27 18.83 8.69
CA VAL A 226 12.35 18.38 9.58
C VAL A 226 13.45 19.43 9.63
N LYS A 227 14.07 19.65 10.79
CA LYS A 227 15.25 20.53 10.87
C LYS A 227 16.44 19.90 10.15
N LYS A 228 17.28 20.71 9.52
CA LYS A 228 18.43 20.23 8.74
C LYS A 228 19.42 19.38 9.54
N ASP A 229 19.60 19.71 10.81
CA ASP A 229 20.50 19.01 11.75
C ASP A 229 19.89 17.75 12.37
N SER A 230 18.57 17.56 12.19
CA SER A 230 17.79 16.48 12.79
C SER A 230 17.36 15.43 11.77
N VAL A 231 17.78 15.56 10.51
CA VAL A 231 17.47 14.59 9.44
C VAL A 231 18.08 13.24 9.79
N ILE A 232 17.23 12.21 9.76
CA ILE A 232 17.66 10.81 9.88
C ILE A 232 17.93 10.28 8.48
N ASP A 233 19.19 9.96 8.19
CA ASP A 233 19.67 9.55 6.87
C ASP A 233 20.48 8.26 6.87
N GLY A 234 20.61 7.59 8.02
CA GLY A 234 21.33 6.32 8.14
C GLY A 234 22.86 6.42 8.07
N LYS A 235 23.45 7.58 7.80
CA LYS A 235 24.90 7.70 7.55
C LYS A 235 25.78 7.30 8.75
N ASN A 236 25.24 7.38 9.95
CA ASN A 236 25.91 7.08 11.21
C ASN A 236 25.64 5.65 11.71
N ILE A 237 24.97 4.81 10.90
CA ILE A 237 24.77 3.40 11.21
C ILE A 237 26.11 2.66 11.17
N GLU A 238 26.34 1.80 12.15
CA GLU A 238 27.54 0.98 12.27
C GLU A 238 27.21 -0.47 12.64
N ALA A 239 28.17 -1.37 12.40
CA ALA A 239 28.01 -2.76 12.82
C ALA A 239 27.89 -2.85 14.35
N GLY A 240 26.90 -3.61 14.83
CA GLY A 240 26.52 -3.70 16.24
C GLY A 240 25.31 -2.85 16.63
N ASP A 241 24.85 -1.94 15.75
CA ASP A 241 23.56 -1.28 15.94
C ASP A 241 22.41 -2.30 15.92
N VAL A 242 21.34 -2.01 16.66
CA VAL A 242 20.23 -2.93 16.88
C VAL A 242 19.06 -2.57 15.97
N LEU A 243 18.39 -3.58 15.43
CA LEU A 243 17.14 -3.40 14.68
C LEU A 243 15.95 -3.62 15.62
N ILE A 244 15.09 -2.61 15.72
CA ILE A 244 13.81 -2.66 16.42
C ILE A 244 12.68 -2.67 15.40
N GLY A 245 11.84 -3.70 15.42
CA GLY A 245 10.67 -3.83 14.57
C GLY A 245 9.40 -3.37 15.26
N LEU A 246 8.62 -2.53 14.59
CA LEU A 246 7.28 -2.12 15.01
C LEU A 246 6.22 -2.98 14.30
N PRO A 247 5.24 -3.53 15.01
CA PRO A 247 4.30 -4.50 14.42
C PRO A 247 3.40 -3.88 13.37
N SER A 248 3.13 -4.65 12.32
CA SER A 248 2.08 -4.37 11.34
C SER A 248 0.72 -4.86 11.84
N SER A 249 -0.36 -4.37 11.23
CA SER A 249 -1.73 -4.85 11.45
C SER A 249 -2.06 -6.08 10.58
N GLY A 250 -1.15 -6.50 9.70
CA GLY A 250 -1.38 -7.48 8.66
C GLY A 250 -0.60 -7.12 7.40
N VAL A 251 -1.17 -7.39 6.24
CA VAL A 251 -0.50 -7.23 4.93
C VAL A 251 -0.23 -5.75 4.56
N HIS A 252 -0.86 -4.81 5.28
CA HIS A 252 -0.85 -3.37 4.97
C HIS A 252 -1.40 -3.07 3.57
N SER A 253 -0.69 -2.34 2.71
CA SER A 253 -1.13 -1.99 1.36
C SER A 253 -0.26 -2.57 0.24
N ASN A 254 0.57 -3.59 0.52
CA ASN A 254 1.52 -4.18 -0.43
C ASN A 254 1.24 -5.67 -0.68
N GLY A 255 1.66 -6.21 -1.83
CA GLY A 255 1.53 -7.65 -2.13
C GLY A 255 0.12 -8.13 -2.53
N PHE A 256 -0.86 -7.23 -2.65
CA PHE A 256 -2.27 -7.62 -2.89
C PHE A 256 -2.53 -8.32 -4.23
N SER A 257 -1.68 -8.12 -5.24
CA SER A 257 -1.79 -8.88 -6.50
C SER A 257 -1.52 -10.37 -6.24
N LEU A 258 -0.54 -10.70 -5.40
CA LEU A 258 -0.25 -12.09 -5.00
C LEU A 258 -1.35 -12.64 -4.10
N VAL A 259 -1.82 -11.85 -3.12
CA VAL A 259 -2.96 -12.22 -2.27
C VAL A 259 -4.18 -12.61 -3.11
N ARG A 260 -4.54 -11.79 -4.10
CA ARG A 260 -5.67 -12.07 -5.00
C ARG A 260 -5.47 -13.34 -5.80
N ARG A 261 -4.25 -13.61 -6.25
CA ARG A 261 -3.93 -14.85 -6.97
C ARG A 261 -4.01 -16.08 -6.07
N VAL A 262 -3.57 -15.98 -4.81
CA VAL A 262 -3.73 -17.02 -3.80
C VAL A 262 -5.20 -17.28 -3.50
N LEU A 263 -6.00 -16.24 -3.25
CA LEU A 263 -7.44 -16.36 -3.03
C LEU A 263 -8.13 -17.09 -4.19
N ALA A 264 -7.88 -16.66 -5.43
CA ALA A 264 -8.47 -17.25 -6.62
C ALA A 264 -8.13 -18.74 -6.83
N GLN A 265 -6.94 -19.17 -6.40
CA GLN A 265 -6.53 -20.58 -6.48
C GLN A 265 -7.01 -21.43 -5.30
N SER A 266 -7.27 -20.80 -4.16
CA SER A 266 -7.60 -21.49 -2.91
C SER A 266 -9.02 -22.06 -2.88
N GLY A 267 -9.94 -21.45 -3.62
CA GLY A 267 -11.38 -21.73 -3.49
C GLY A 267 -12.02 -21.18 -2.21
N HIS A 268 -11.26 -20.47 -1.37
CA HIS A 268 -11.79 -19.76 -0.20
C HIS A 268 -12.53 -18.49 -0.58
N SER A 269 -13.53 -18.15 0.22
CA SER A 269 -14.23 -16.87 0.15
C SER A 269 -13.68 -15.88 1.18
N LEU A 270 -13.92 -14.59 0.98
CA LEU A 270 -13.48 -13.56 1.94
C LEU A 270 -14.22 -13.67 3.29
N GLU A 271 -15.37 -14.33 3.32
CA GLU A 271 -16.17 -14.60 4.52
C GLU A 271 -15.69 -15.84 5.30
N ASP A 272 -14.80 -16.65 4.71
CA ASP A 272 -14.26 -17.82 5.40
C ASP A 272 -13.41 -17.37 6.60
N LYS A 273 -13.40 -18.19 7.65
CA LYS A 273 -12.56 -17.94 8.82
C LYS A 273 -11.08 -18.13 8.46
N LEU A 274 -10.26 -17.15 8.84
CA LEU A 274 -8.80 -17.25 8.71
C LEU A 274 -8.29 -18.36 9.66
N PRO A 275 -7.62 -19.41 9.15
CA PRO A 275 -7.03 -20.44 10.01
C PRO A 275 -6.03 -19.84 11.00
N GLY A 276 -6.18 -20.18 12.28
CA GLY A 276 -5.34 -19.62 13.36
C GLY A 276 -5.67 -18.18 13.75
N GLY A 277 -6.73 -17.59 13.19
CA GLY A 277 -7.23 -16.25 13.54
C GLY A 277 -8.65 -16.28 14.13
N GLY A 278 -9.06 -15.16 14.73
CA GLY A 278 -10.44 -14.97 15.23
C GLY A 278 -11.40 -14.31 14.22
N VAL A 279 -10.87 -13.82 13.10
CA VAL A 279 -11.56 -13.01 12.09
C VAL A 279 -11.68 -13.76 10.76
N THR A 280 -12.46 -13.22 9.84
CA THR A 280 -12.56 -13.70 8.46
C THR A 280 -11.31 -13.35 7.64
N LEU A 281 -11.11 -14.00 6.49
CA LEU A 281 -10.04 -13.67 5.55
C LEU A 281 -10.16 -12.21 5.06
N GLY A 282 -11.37 -11.77 4.72
CA GLY A 282 -11.66 -10.41 4.29
C GLY A 282 -11.29 -9.38 5.36
N GLU A 283 -11.71 -9.59 6.61
CA GLU A 283 -11.35 -8.69 7.72
C GLU A 283 -9.84 -8.63 7.96
N ALA A 284 -9.14 -9.76 7.90
CA ALA A 284 -7.68 -9.80 8.08
C ALA A 284 -6.92 -9.10 6.95
N LEU A 285 -7.38 -9.27 5.69
CA LEU A 285 -6.75 -8.67 4.51
C LEU A 285 -7.11 -7.18 4.38
N MET A 286 -8.30 -6.77 4.83
CA MET A 286 -8.76 -5.37 4.79
C MET A 286 -8.39 -4.57 6.05
N ALA A 287 -7.64 -5.15 6.99
CA ALA A 287 -7.09 -4.41 8.13
C ALA A 287 -6.32 -3.17 7.63
N PRO A 288 -6.59 -1.97 8.16
CA PRO A 288 -5.92 -0.74 7.69
C PRO A 288 -4.44 -0.77 8.06
N THR A 289 -3.62 -0.16 7.21
CA THR A 289 -2.20 0.06 7.45
C THR A 289 -2.00 0.89 8.71
N VAL A 290 -1.02 0.50 9.53
CA VAL A 290 -0.70 1.21 10.77
C VAL A 290 0.02 2.52 10.44
N ILE A 291 -0.41 3.61 11.06
CA ILE A 291 0.27 4.91 10.98
C ILE A 291 1.24 5.02 12.14
N TYR A 292 2.55 5.06 11.84
CA TYR A 292 3.62 5.02 12.84
C TYR A 292 4.08 6.41 13.29
N VAL A 293 3.53 7.49 12.74
CA VAL A 293 4.05 8.86 12.89
C VAL A 293 4.32 9.26 14.34
N LYS A 294 3.32 9.14 15.22
CA LYS A 294 3.46 9.55 16.63
C LYS A 294 4.51 8.72 17.35
N GLN A 295 4.38 7.40 17.26
CA GLN A 295 5.31 6.45 17.88
C GLN A 295 6.76 6.69 17.42
N VAL A 296 6.98 6.88 16.12
CA VAL A 296 8.33 7.10 15.58
C VAL A 296 8.88 8.44 16.03
N LEU A 297 8.11 9.53 15.97
CA LEU A 297 8.59 10.85 16.40
C LEU A 297 8.89 10.90 17.90
N ASP A 298 8.09 10.19 18.72
CA ASP A 298 8.34 10.05 20.16
C ASP A 298 9.69 9.33 20.39
N LEU A 299 9.91 8.18 19.74
CA LEU A 299 11.18 7.43 19.83
C LEU A 299 12.38 8.22 19.30
N VAL A 300 12.20 8.98 18.23
CA VAL A 300 13.25 9.88 17.69
C VAL A 300 13.60 10.96 18.70
N SER A 301 12.62 11.49 19.44
CA SER A 301 12.84 12.54 20.44
C SER A 301 13.63 12.06 21.67
N GLU A 302 13.59 10.76 21.97
CA GLU A 302 14.39 10.12 23.02
C GLU A 302 15.87 9.96 22.64
N GLY A 303 16.17 10.00 21.33
CA GLY A 303 17.52 9.93 20.78
C GLY A 303 18.01 8.50 20.50
N GLY A 304 19.14 8.40 19.80
CA GLY A 304 19.78 7.12 19.46
C GLY A 304 19.23 6.41 18.23
N VAL A 305 18.16 6.92 17.60
CA VAL A 305 17.70 6.46 16.27
C VAL A 305 18.64 6.97 15.18
N LYS A 306 19.23 6.03 14.44
CA LYS A 306 20.21 6.30 13.36
C LYS A 306 19.61 6.12 11.97
N GLY A 307 18.61 5.26 11.82
CA GLY A 307 17.92 5.01 10.55
C GLY A 307 16.52 4.44 10.75
N ILE A 308 15.66 4.61 9.75
CA ILE A 308 14.26 4.18 9.78
C ILE A 308 13.89 3.62 8.42
N ALA A 309 13.35 2.40 8.38
CA ALA A 309 12.88 1.76 7.16
C ALA A 309 11.40 1.38 7.28
N HIS A 310 10.57 1.99 6.42
CA HIS A 310 9.18 1.58 6.24
C HIS A 310 9.14 0.30 5.38
N ILE A 311 8.47 -0.74 5.86
CA ILE A 311 8.46 -2.05 5.21
C ILE A 311 7.24 -2.16 4.28
N THR A 312 7.48 -1.85 3.01
CA THR A 312 6.47 -1.85 1.93
C THR A 312 6.78 -2.93 0.88
N GLY A 313 6.50 -2.68 -0.41
CA GLY A 313 6.92 -3.56 -1.50
C GLY A 313 8.43 -3.80 -1.48
N GLY A 314 8.84 -5.06 -1.66
CA GLY A 314 10.23 -5.48 -1.48
C GLY A 314 10.57 -5.97 -0.06
N GLY A 315 9.63 -5.83 0.89
CA GLY A 315 9.68 -6.45 2.21
C GLY A 315 10.95 -6.07 2.99
N PHE A 316 11.49 -7.00 3.77
CA PHE A 316 12.73 -6.74 4.52
C PHE A 316 13.94 -6.66 3.61
N THR A 317 13.96 -7.52 2.58
CA THR A 317 15.10 -7.71 1.68
C THR A 317 15.48 -6.43 0.96
N ASP A 318 14.49 -5.69 0.47
CA ASP A 318 14.75 -4.52 -0.36
C ASP A 318 14.62 -3.20 0.42
N ASN A 319 13.88 -3.13 1.54
CA ASN A 319 13.66 -1.86 2.26
C ASN A 319 14.72 -1.57 3.32
N ILE A 320 15.10 -2.54 4.16
CA ILE A 320 16.07 -2.31 5.26
C ILE A 320 17.44 -1.85 4.74
N PRO A 321 18.03 -2.46 3.68
CA PRO A 321 19.35 -2.03 3.22
C PRO A 321 19.41 -0.60 2.65
N ARG A 322 18.27 0.03 2.33
CA ARG A 322 18.24 1.37 1.72
C ARG A 322 18.77 2.46 2.64
N VAL A 323 18.71 2.25 3.95
CA VAL A 323 19.23 3.19 4.94
C VAL A 323 20.67 2.90 5.35
N PHE A 324 21.28 1.82 4.86
CA PHE A 324 22.62 1.43 5.28
C PHE A 324 23.72 2.10 4.44
N PRO A 325 24.79 2.58 5.09
CA PRO A 325 26.06 2.88 4.43
C PRO A 325 26.61 1.67 3.66
N GLU A 326 27.47 1.93 2.67
CA GLU A 326 28.13 0.86 1.93
C GLU A 326 28.97 -0.04 2.86
N GLY A 327 28.88 -1.35 2.64
CA GLY A 327 29.64 -2.34 3.41
C GLY A 327 28.95 -2.79 4.70
N LEU A 328 27.71 -2.36 4.93
CA LEU A 328 26.85 -2.86 6.00
C LEU A 328 25.66 -3.68 5.45
N GLY A 329 25.21 -4.61 6.28
CA GLY A 329 24.00 -5.41 6.09
C GLY A 329 23.34 -5.64 7.44
N ALA A 330 22.32 -6.49 7.49
CA ALA A 330 21.70 -6.89 8.75
C ALA A 330 21.41 -8.38 8.80
N VAL A 331 21.43 -8.90 10.03
CA VAL A 331 20.96 -10.25 10.35
C VAL A 331 19.61 -10.11 11.04
N ILE A 332 18.59 -10.80 10.53
CA ILE A 332 17.22 -10.79 11.08
C ILE A 332 16.95 -12.11 11.80
N ASN A 333 16.51 -12.03 13.05
CA ASN A 333 16.09 -13.16 13.88
C ASN A 333 14.61 -13.44 13.65
N THR A 334 14.27 -14.39 12.78
CA THR A 334 12.88 -14.57 12.31
C THR A 334 11.90 -15.11 13.36
N ASN A 335 12.40 -15.57 14.51
CA ASN A 335 11.61 -16.07 15.64
C ASN A 335 11.46 -15.06 16.79
N SER A 336 11.93 -13.83 16.62
CA SER A 336 11.87 -12.77 17.65
C SER A 336 10.51 -12.07 17.76
N TRP A 337 9.59 -12.31 16.81
CA TRP A 337 8.18 -11.88 16.89
C TRP A 337 7.24 -12.98 16.41
N THR A 338 5.95 -12.82 16.72
CA THR A 338 4.91 -13.71 16.19
C THR A 338 4.44 -13.22 14.84
N VAL A 339 4.73 -13.97 13.78
CA VAL A 339 4.19 -13.70 12.43
C VAL A 339 2.66 -13.87 12.44
N PRO A 340 1.88 -12.86 12.00
CA PRO A 340 0.42 -12.95 11.93
C PRO A 340 -0.09 -14.13 11.09
N PRO A 341 -1.20 -14.80 11.48
CA PRO A 341 -1.71 -15.99 10.80
C PRO A 341 -1.99 -15.81 9.31
N VAL A 342 -2.37 -14.60 8.88
CA VAL A 342 -2.66 -14.30 7.47
C VAL A 342 -1.48 -14.60 6.55
N PHE A 343 -0.24 -14.37 7.00
CA PHE A 343 0.94 -14.66 6.19
C PHE A 343 1.19 -16.17 6.06
N ARG A 344 0.94 -16.94 7.13
CA ARG A 344 1.04 -18.41 7.06
C ARG A 344 0.01 -18.98 6.10
N TRP A 345 -1.23 -18.49 6.17
CA TRP A 345 -2.28 -18.88 5.24
C TRP A 345 -1.89 -18.53 3.78
N ILE A 346 -1.43 -17.30 3.51
CA ILE A 346 -0.95 -16.89 2.18
C ILE A 346 0.16 -17.83 1.69
N GLN A 347 1.13 -18.13 2.55
CA GLN A 347 2.28 -18.95 2.21
C GLN A 347 1.90 -20.40 1.90
N GLU A 348 1.13 -21.04 2.78
CA GLU A 348 0.74 -22.44 2.66
C GLU A 348 -0.15 -22.67 1.44
N VAL A 349 -1.15 -21.82 1.25
CA VAL A 349 -2.12 -21.94 0.15
C VAL A 349 -1.47 -21.60 -1.19
N GLY A 350 -0.65 -20.54 -1.24
CA GLY A 350 0.09 -20.15 -2.44
C GLY A 350 1.34 -20.99 -2.72
N ARG A 351 1.73 -21.87 -1.79
CA ARG A 351 2.99 -22.63 -1.80
C ARG A 351 4.21 -21.73 -2.01
N ILE A 352 4.19 -20.54 -1.42
CA ILE A 352 5.16 -19.47 -1.69
C ILE A 352 6.45 -19.75 -0.92
N ASP A 353 7.58 -19.65 -1.62
CA ASP A 353 8.89 -19.81 -1.00
C ASP A 353 9.16 -18.72 0.06
N ASP A 354 9.87 -19.12 1.09
CA ASP A 354 10.26 -18.30 2.23
C ASP A 354 10.92 -16.95 1.85
N GLY A 355 11.81 -16.99 0.85
CA GLY A 355 12.47 -15.78 0.33
C GLY A 355 11.48 -14.83 -0.35
N GLU A 356 10.52 -15.37 -1.09
CA GLU A 356 9.50 -14.60 -1.79
C GLU A 356 8.48 -13.99 -0.81
N MET A 357 8.12 -14.72 0.26
CA MET A 357 7.31 -14.18 1.35
C MET A 357 7.97 -12.95 1.99
N ARG A 358 9.26 -13.05 2.33
CA ARG A 358 10.02 -11.97 2.97
C ARG A 358 10.34 -10.78 2.06
N ARG A 359 10.33 -11.01 0.75
CA ARG A 359 10.49 -9.97 -0.27
C ARG A 359 9.17 -9.32 -0.66
N THR A 360 8.05 -10.03 -0.60
CA THR A 360 6.75 -9.46 -0.99
C THR A 360 6.04 -8.78 0.16
N PHE A 361 6.13 -9.38 1.35
CA PHE A 361 5.34 -9.01 2.51
C PHE A 361 6.20 -8.50 3.67
N ASN A 362 5.56 -7.74 4.55
CA ASN A 362 6.18 -7.20 5.77
C ASN A 362 6.34 -8.26 6.88
N MET A 363 5.76 -9.45 6.71
CA MET A 363 5.84 -10.59 7.64
C MET A 363 5.50 -10.29 9.11
N GLY A 364 4.71 -9.25 9.37
CA GLY A 364 4.31 -8.85 10.71
C GLY A 364 4.98 -7.58 11.24
N ILE A 365 5.99 -7.03 10.57
CA ILE A 365 6.72 -5.82 10.99
C ILE A 365 6.58 -4.74 9.91
N GLY A 366 5.88 -3.65 10.21
CA GLY A 366 5.62 -2.59 9.23
C GLY A 366 6.67 -1.48 9.22
N MET A 367 7.45 -1.32 10.29
CA MET A 367 8.49 -0.29 10.40
C MET A 367 9.69 -0.86 11.15
N VAL A 368 10.90 -0.52 10.72
CA VAL A 368 12.15 -0.91 11.37
C VAL A 368 12.96 0.31 11.73
N LEU A 369 13.38 0.41 13.00
CA LEU A 369 14.30 1.43 13.50
C LEU A 369 15.67 0.80 13.68
N VAL A 370 16.71 1.49 13.23
CA VAL A 370 18.11 1.15 13.48
C VAL A 370 18.59 2.09 14.58
N VAL A 371 18.94 1.53 15.73
CA VAL A 371 19.20 2.30 16.95
C VAL A 371 20.51 1.85 17.61
N THR A 372 21.07 2.71 18.46
CA THR A 372 22.20 2.29 19.31
C THR A 372 21.79 1.19 20.30
N PRO A 373 22.73 0.35 20.77
CA PRO A 373 22.44 -0.65 21.80
C PRO A 373 21.79 -0.07 23.06
N GLU A 374 22.18 1.14 23.48
CA GLU A 374 21.64 1.81 24.65
C GLU A 374 20.18 2.24 24.44
N ALA A 375 19.87 2.81 23.27
CA ALA A 375 18.50 3.17 22.92
C ALA A 375 17.61 1.92 22.82
N ALA A 376 18.12 0.82 22.27
CA ALA A 376 17.39 -0.44 22.24
C ALA A 376 16.98 -0.92 23.64
N LEU A 377 17.87 -0.78 24.64
CA LEU A 377 17.55 -1.14 26.03
C LEU A 377 16.44 -0.26 26.62
N THR A 378 16.43 1.04 26.32
CA THR A 378 15.35 1.94 26.76
C THR A 378 14.02 1.54 26.10
N ILE A 379 14.02 1.42 24.78
CA ILE A 379 12.81 1.13 23.99
C ILE A 379 12.18 -0.21 24.37
N LEU A 380 13.00 -1.24 24.63
CA LEU A 380 12.53 -2.57 25.00
C LEU A 380 12.31 -2.73 26.52
N GLY A 381 12.99 -1.92 27.33
CA GLY A 381 12.94 -1.96 28.79
C GLY A 381 11.67 -1.34 29.37
N ASP A 382 11.02 -0.45 28.62
CA ASP A 382 9.69 0.06 28.93
C ASP A 382 8.59 -0.99 28.65
N ALA A 383 8.62 -2.09 29.41
CA ALA A 383 7.58 -3.12 29.40
C ALA A 383 6.20 -2.61 29.86
N ASN A 384 6.12 -1.37 30.36
CA ASN A 384 4.89 -0.63 30.65
C ASN A 384 4.45 0.33 29.52
N GLY A 385 5.22 0.41 28.43
CA GLY A 385 4.89 1.18 27.24
C GLY A 385 3.66 0.63 26.54
N THR A 386 2.83 1.52 25.98
CA THR A 386 1.55 1.19 25.35
C THR A 386 1.70 0.60 23.94
N THR A 387 2.92 0.52 23.39
CA THR A 387 3.11 0.11 22.00
C THR A 387 4.13 -1.03 21.86
N PRO A 388 3.75 -2.16 21.26
CA PRO A 388 4.65 -3.29 21.09
C PRO A 388 5.81 -2.94 20.14
N ALA A 389 7.02 -3.36 20.51
CA ALA A 389 8.23 -3.28 19.70
C ALA A 389 9.08 -4.53 19.97
N TYR A 390 9.80 -5.00 18.95
CA TYR A 390 10.60 -6.22 19.03
C TYR A 390 12.05 -5.95 18.66
N ARG A 391 13.00 -6.55 19.38
CA ARG A 391 14.37 -6.67 18.87
C ARG A 391 14.36 -7.71 17.77
N ILE A 392 14.54 -7.29 16.51
CA ILE A 392 14.43 -8.20 15.37
C ILE A 392 15.76 -8.59 14.76
N GLY A 393 16.86 -7.98 15.17
CA GLY A 393 18.16 -8.25 14.58
C GLY A 393 19.23 -7.23 14.94
N GLU A 394 20.32 -7.26 14.18
CA GLU A 394 21.45 -6.37 14.33
C GLU A 394 22.13 -6.06 12.99
N VAL A 395 22.80 -4.92 12.94
CA VAL A 395 23.62 -4.49 11.80
C VAL A 395 24.96 -5.21 11.85
N VAL A 396 25.38 -5.76 10.71
CA VAL A 396 26.65 -6.47 10.55
C VAL A 396 27.46 -5.92 9.39
N ARG A 397 28.76 -6.23 9.36
CA ARG A 397 29.58 -5.99 8.16
C ARG A 397 29.12 -6.94 7.05
N GLY A 398 28.93 -6.41 5.84
CA GLY A 398 28.48 -7.21 4.71
C GLY A 398 27.63 -6.40 3.73
N LYS A 399 26.72 -7.08 3.04
CA LYS A 399 25.73 -6.45 2.16
C LYS A 399 24.41 -7.20 2.25
N GLY A 400 23.31 -6.45 2.20
CA GLY A 400 21.96 -7.02 2.17
C GLY A 400 21.51 -7.58 3.51
N ILE A 401 20.54 -8.49 3.46
CA ILE A 401 19.91 -9.10 4.62
C ILE A 401 20.20 -10.59 4.65
N SER A 402 20.59 -11.11 5.81
CA SER A 402 20.59 -12.54 6.12
C SER A 402 19.55 -12.84 7.20
N TYR A 403 19.07 -14.08 7.22
CA TYR A 403 18.06 -14.53 8.15
C TYR A 403 18.65 -15.66 9.00
N GLN A 404 18.41 -15.61 10.31
CA GLN A 404 18.80 -16.67 11.21
C GLN A 404 17.67 -17.02 12.17
N TRP A 405 17.77 -18.23 12.69
CA TRP A 405 16.96 -18.69 13.81
C TRP A 405 17.74 -18.43 15.09
N GLU A 406 17.17 -17.68 16.02
CA GLU A 406 17.77 -17.53 17.34
C GLU A 406 17.65 -18.86 18.08
N THR A 407 18.77 -19.59 18.20
CA THR A 407 18.86 -20.72 19.13
C THR A 407 18.85 -20.15 20.53
N ALA A 408 17.75 -20.38 21.24
CA ALA A 408 17.57 -19.98 22.64
C ALA A 408 18.68 -20.51 23.56
#